data_AF-A0A4Y2X7K2-F1
#
_entry.id   AF-A0A4Y2X7K2-F1
#
_cell.length_a   1.000
_cell.length_b   1.000
_cell.length_c   1.000
_cell.angle_alpha   90.00
_cell.angle_beta   90.00
_cell.angle_gamma   90.00
#
_symmetry.space_group_name_H-M   'P 1'
#
loop_
_entity.id
_entity.type
_entity.pdbx_description
1 polymer ?
#
loop_
_entity_poly.entity_id
_entity_poly.type
_entity_poly.pdbx_seq_one_letter_code
_entity_poly.pdbx_strand_id
1 'polypeptide(L)'
;MSFSNLPLLYVLKIRAVDKFINCFYPEITDPAIFKDFIMYFDFTEWISTYEKPEILEYLLFYSRHYGRVDLKQDVFPIDEIIDPCIFNRYFLNIGPILKYINVPRFSEDDYNLYFIKISSTRPNLTEERLHKAEKRMKRGRIHQMLQIIWMHIDCRQHHCTEAASDALRLIWCSIPDAYISFKEIKRAFRGIFRAEELKNIYDFYAEAVGEFSESVQPRSLQHLCRSIIRSTLRENQIWIPEGLRQTCLPKAIESFLNLEKVFCTSNEFAL
;
A
#
# COMPACT_ATOMS: atom_id res chain seq x y z
N MET A 1 -21.24 -36.86 -13.77
CA MET A 1 -22.21 -36.12 -12.93
C MET A 1 -21.68 -34.70 -12.77
N SER A 2 -22.48 -33.72 -13.16
CA SER A 2 -22.16 -32.29 -13.17
C SER A 2 -22.32 -31.73 -11.76
N PHE A 3 -21.21 -31.36 -11.12
CA PHE A 3 -21.27 -30.42 -10.00
C PHE A 3 -21.56 -29.03 -10.59
N SER A 4 -22.74 -28.52 -10.29
CA SER A 4 -23.14 -27.12 -10.48
C SER A 4 -22.07 -26.19 -9.88
N ASN A 5 -21.33 -25.55 -10.78
CA ASN A 5 -20.08 -24.81 -10.56
C ASN A 5 -20.29 -23.45 -9.86
N LEU A 6 -20.59 -23.48 -8.56
CA LEU A 6 -20.09 -22.45 -7.64
C LEU A 6 -18.89 -23.08 -6.93
N PRO A 7 -17.68 -22.50 -7.00
CA PRO A 7 -16.54 -23.01 -6.26
C PRO A 7 -16.95 -23.07 -4.78
N LEU A 8 -16.87 -24.27 -4.17
CA LEU A 8 -17.11 -24.49 -2.73
C LEU A 8 -16.42 -23.42 -1.84
N LEU A 9 -15.34 -22.84 -2.35
CA LEU A 9 -14.55 -21.75 -1.78
C LEU A 9 -15.34 -20.49 -1.46
N TYR A 10 -16.33 -20.09 -2.29
CA TYR A 10 -17.17 -18.92 -2.02
C TYR A 10 -18.12 -19.12 -0.84
N VAL A 11 -18.35 -20.37 -0.43
CA VAL A 11 -19.25 -20.73 0.66
C VAL A 11 -18.47 -21.01 1.95
N LEU A 12 -17.15 -21.17 1.87
CA LEU A 12 -16.31 -21.40 3.04
C LEU A 12 -16.15 -20.10 3.83
N LYS A 13 -16.45 -20.17 5.13
CA LYS A 13 -16.12 -19.08 6.06
C LYS A 13 -14.63 -18.77 5.97
N ILE A 14 -14.26 -17.50 6.01
CA ILE A 14 -12.85 -17.06 5.90
C ILE A 14 -11.89 -17.76 6.88
N ARG A 15 -12.39 -18.15 8.06
CA ARG A 15 -11.64 -18.97 9.05
C ARG A 15 -11.30 -20.38 8.56
N ALA A 16 -12.18 -21.00 7.78
CA ALA A 16 -11.93 -22.30 7.16
C ALA A 16 -10.93 -22.16 6.01
N VAL A 17 -11.04 -21.08 5.22
CA VAL A 17 -10.08 -20.73 4.17
C VAL A 17 -8.67 -20.56 4.74
N ASP A 18 -8.52 -19.81 5.84
CA ASP A 18 -7.22 -19.62 6.50
C ASP A 18 -6.60 -20.93 7.00
N LYS A 19 -7.42 -21.83 7.58
CA LYS A 19 -6.96 -23.17 7.98
C LYS A 19 -6.52 -24.01 6.80
N PHE A 20 -7.24 -23.91 5.68
CA PHE A 20 -6.91 -24.62 4.45
C PHE A 20 -5.58 -24.14 3.87
N ILE A 21 -5.29 -22.84 3.88
CA ILE A 21 -3.99 -22.29 3.46
C ILE A 21 -2.83 -22.89 4.25
N ASN A 22 -3.00 -23.09 5.56
CA ASN A 22 -1.95 -23.71 6.40
C ASN A 22 -1.62 -25.16 6.01
N CYS A 23 -2.45 -25.83 5.20
CA CYS A 23 -2.15 -27.16 4.67
C CYS A 23 -1.20 -27.13 3.45
N PHE A 24 -1.08 -25.98 2.77
CA PHE A 24 -0.25 -25.80 1.57
C PHE A 24 0.95 -24.87 1.81
N TYR A 25 0.99 -24.17 2.94
CA TYR A 25 2.12 -23.33 3.29
C TYR A 25 3.07 -24.06 4.27
N PRO A 26 4.40 -24.02 4.07
CA PRO A 26 5.11 -23.31 3.00
C PRO A 26 5.27 -24.13 1.70
N GLU A 27 4.87 -25.40 1.69
CA GLU A 27 5.09 -26.32 0.56
C GLU A 27 3.78 -26.88 0.02
N ILE A 28 3.60 -26.79 -1.30
CA ILE A 28 2.40 -27.30 -1.99
C ILE A 28 2.48 -28.82 -2.06
N THR A 29 1.68 -29.50 -1.24
CA THR A 29 1.58 -30.96 -1.22
C THR A 29 0.72 -31.53 -2.36
N ASP A 30 -0.29 -30.77 -2.82
CA ASP A 30 -1.13 -31.10 -3.99
C ASP A 30 -1.28 -29.88 -4.92
N PRO A 31 -0.51 -29.81 -6.03
CA PRO A 31 -0.56 -28.68 -6.96
C PRO A 31 -1.89 -28.52 -7.69
N ALA A 32 -2.64 -29.59 -7.92
CA ALA A 32 -3.91 -29.52 -8.62
C ALA A 32 -4.98 -28.87 -7.73
N ILE A 33 -5.10 -29.36 -6.49
CA ILE A 33 -6.03 -28.79 -5.50
C ILE A 33 -5.66 -27.34 -5.19
N PHE A 34 -4.38 -27.04 -5.01
CA PHE A 34 -3.96 -25.68 -4.70
C PHE A 34 -4.18 -24.72 -5.86
N LYS A 35 -3.97 -25.15 -7.11
CA LYS A 35 -4.31 -24.37 -8.30
C LYS A 35 -5.81 -24.05 -8.34
N ASP A 36 -6.66 -25.04 -8.11
CA ASP A 36 -8.11 -24.79 -8.08
C ASP A 36 -8.48 -23.83 -6.94
N PHE A 37 -7.87 -23.99 -5.76
CA PHE A 37 -8.05 -23.08 -4.62
C PHE A 37 -7.70 -21.64 -4.96
N ILE A 38 -6.47 -21.41 -5.43
CA ILE A 38 -5.92 -20.07 -5.57
C ILE A 38 -6.58 -19.28 -6.71
N MET A 39 -7.12 -19.97 -7.71
CA MET A 39 -7.86 -19.37 -8.82
C MET A 39 -9.20 -18.75 -8.38
N TYR A 40 -9.76 -19.16 -7.23
CA TYR A 40 -11.01 -18.61 -6.67
C TYR A 40 -10.84 -17.97 -5.29
N PHE A 41 -9.60 -17.79 -4.82
CA PHE A 41 -9.33 -17.26 -3.49
C PHE A 41 -9.71 -15.77 -3.36
N ASP A 42 -10.53 -15.40 -2.38
CA ASP A 42 -10.87 -13.99 -2.16
C ASP A 42 -9.75 -13.27 -1.37
N PHE A 43 -8.88 -12.57 -2.09
CA PHE A 43 -7.82 -11.77 -1.49
C PHE A 43 -8.37 -10.61 -0.66
N THR A 44 -9.45 -9.97 -1.09
CA THR A 44 -10.00 -8.79 -0.41
C THR A 44 -10.54 -9.17 0.97
N GLU A 45 -11.35 -10.24 1.04
CA GLU A 45 -11.90 -10.72 2.30
C GLU A 45 -10.79 -11.20 3.25
N TRP A 46 -9.81 -11.95 2.73
CA TRP A 46 -8.74 -12.50 3.55
C TRP A 46 -7.79 -11.43 4.08
N ILE A 47 -7.33 -10.49 3.23
CA ILE A 47 -6.44 -9.41 3.64
C ILE A 47 -7.14 -8.47 4.63
N SER A 48 -8.46 -8.28 4.50
CA SER A 48 -9.25 -7.51 5.46
C SER A 48 -9.46 -8.21 6.81
N THR A 49 -9.02 -9.47 6.95
CA THR A 49 -9.20 -10.28 8.15
C THR A 49 -7.88 -10.68 8.82
N TYR A 50 -6.79 -10.79 8.05
CA TYR A 50 -5.53 -11.38 8.52
C TYR A 50 -4.31 -10.53 8.13
N GLU A 51 -3.41 -10.33 9.10
CA GLU A 51 -2.04 -9.85 8.87
C GLU A 51 -1.07 -11.04 8.90
N LYS A 52 -0.72 -11.54 7.72
CA LYS A 52 0.19 -12.68 7.53
C LYS A 52 1.02 -12.46 6.26
N PRO A 53 2.04 -11.58 6.32
CA PRO A 53 2.71 -11.06 5.13
C PRO A 53 3.42 -12.14 4.30
N GLU A 54 4.02 -13.15 4.92
CA GLU A 54 4.72 -14.23 4.22
C GLU A 54 3.74 -15.13 3.47
N ILE A 55 2.60 -15.45 4.09
CA ILE A 55 1.52 -16.20 3.45
C ILE A 55 0.88 -15.38 2.33
N LEU A 56 0.70 -14.07 2.53
CA LEU A 56 0.18 -13.18 1.49
C LEU A 56 1.10 -13.16 0.27
N GLU A 57 2.41 -12.98 0.47
CA GLU A 57 3.39 -12.99 -0.61
C GLU A 57 3.38 -14.33 -1.37
N TYR A 58 3.30 -15.43 -0.63
CA TYR A 58 3.18 -16.78 -1.19
C TYR A 58 1.92 -16.94 -2.08
N LEU A 59 0.75 -16.54 -1.58
CA LEU A 59 -0.51 -16.64 -2.31
C LEU A 59 -0.49 -15.77 -3.57
N LEU A 60 0.03 -14.55 -3.48
CA LEU A 60 0.16 -13.62 -4.62
C LEU A 60 1.09 -14.18 -5.71
N PHE A 61 2.23 -14.74 -5.30
CA PHE A 61 3.18 -15.38 -6.20
C PHE A 61 2.51 -16.48 -7.04
N TYR A 62 1.85 -17.44 -6.38
CA TYR A 62 1.23 -18.55 -7.08
C TYR A 62 0.00 -18.16 -7.88
N SER A 63 -0.80 -17.21 -7.40
CA SER A 63 -1.95 -16.68 -8.17
C SER A 63 -1.49 -16.16 -9.53
N ARG A 64 -0.36 -15.44 -9.56
CA ARG A 64 0.24 -14.99 -10.81
C ARG A 64 0.75 -16.15 -11.65
N HIS A 65 1.50 -17.07 -11.02
CA HIS A 65 2.10 -18.21 -11.71
C HIS A 65 1.06 -19.07 -12.42
N TYR A 66 -0.12 -19.25 -11.81
CA TYR A 66 -1.24 -19.98 -12.43
C TYR A 66 -2.08 -19.13 -13.40
N GLY A 67 -1.72 -17.87 -13.61
CA GLY A 67 -2.32 -17.02 -14.63
C GLY A 67 -3.66 -16.41 -14.23
N ARG A 68 -3.93 -16.23 -12.94
CA ARG A 68 -5.16 -15.61 -12.44
C ARG A 68 -5.34 -14.21 -13.05
N VAL A 69 -6.45 -14.03 -13.77
CA VAL A 69 -6.65 -12.87 -14.66
C VAL A 69 -7.15 -11.65 -13.90
N ASP A 70 -7.88 -11.85 -12.82
CA ASP A 70 -8.41 -10.78 -11.98
C ASP A 70 -7.27 -9.96 -11.32
N LEU A 71 -6.17 -10.59 -10.95
CA LEU A 71 -4.97 -9.90 -10.48
C LEU A 71 -4.18 -9.16 -11.57
N LYS A 72 -4.59 -9.26 -12.84
CA LYS A 72 -3.99 -8.44 -13.91
C LYS A 72 -4.54 -7.01 -13.82
N GLN A 73 -3.81 -6.10 -14.46
CA GLN A 73 -4.16 -4.69 -14.54
C GLN A 73 -5.64 -4.53 -14.95
N ASP A 74 -6.38 -3.77 -14.15
CA ASP A 74 -7.77 -3.33 -14.37
C ASP A 74 -8.92 -4.33 -14.08
N VAL A 75 -8.66 -5.54 -13.57
CA VAL A 75 -9.72 -6.55 -13.37
C VAL A 75 -10.06 -6.82 -11.88
N PHE A 76 -9.11 -6.62 -10.95
CA PHE A 76 -9.34 -6.71 -9.51
C PHE A 76 -8.49 -5.67 -8.80
N PRO A 77 -9.04 -4.92 -7.84
CA PRO A 77 -8.35 -3.76 -7.33
C PRO A 77 -7.43 -4.15 -6.17
N ILE A 78 -6.47 -5.06 -6.41
CA ILE A 78 -5.41 -5.31 -5.42
C ILE A 78 -4.64 -4.01 -5.09
N ASP A 79 -4.68 -3.05 -6.00
CA ASP A 79 -4.20 -1.69 -5.84
C ASP A 79 -5.07 -0.78 -4.93
N GLU A 80 -6.31 -1.19 -4.59
CA GLU A 80 -7.17 -0.53 -3.59
C GLU A 80 -7.06 -1.16 -2.19
N ILE A 81 -6.32 -2.27 -2.02
CA ILE A 81 -6.26 -2.99 -0.72
C ILE A 81 -5.32 -2.30 0.30
N ILE A 82 -4.54 -1.32 -0.12
CA ILE A 82 -3.64 -0.57 0.75
C ILE A 82 -4.40 0.18 1.84
N ASP A 83 -5.48 0.88 1.49
CA ASP A 83 -6.26 1.65 2.47
C ASP A 83 -7.02 0.75 3.47
N PRO A 84 -7.67 -0.35 3.07
CA PRO A 84 -8.17 -1.38 3.99
C PRO A 84 -7.10 -1.92 4.94
N CYS A 85 -5.87 -2.18 4.47
CA CYS A 85 -4.77 -2.57 5.35
C CYS A 85 -4.47 -1.48 6.39
N ILE A 86 -4.49 -0.21 6.00
CA ILE A 86 -4.29 0.92 6.92
C ILE A 86 -5.43 0.99 7.95
N PHE A 87 -6.69 0.89 7.54
CA PHE A 87 -7.84 0.96 8.45
C PHE A 87 -7.89 -0.19 9.45
N ASN A 88 -7.46 -1.39 9.04
CA ASN A 88 -7.40 -2.57 9.91
C ASN A 88 -6.05 -2.72 10.63
N ARG A 89 -5.11 -1.80 10.41
CA ARG A 89 -3.75 -1.79 11.00
C ARG A 89 -2.89 -2.98 10.60
N TYR A 90 -3.18 -3.59 9.45
CA TYR A 90 -2.41 -4.69 8.87
C TYR A 90 -1.25 -4.15 8.04
N PHE A 91 -0.41 -3.33 8.68
CA PHE A 91 0.69 -2.60 8.05
C PHE A 91 1.73 -3.53 7.41
N LEU A 92 1.95 -4.72 7.96
CA LEU A 92 2.94 -5.66 7.46
C LEU A 92 2.55 -6.24 6.08
N ASN A 93 1.25 -6.31 5.77
CA ASN A 93 0.77 -6.77 4.46
C ASN A 93 1.08 -5.79 3.32
N ILE A 94 1.35 -4.50 3.61
CA ILE A 94 1.58 -3.46 2.59
C ILE A 94 2.82 -3.76 1.74
N GLY A 95 3.89 -4.28 2.36
CA GLY A 95 5.13 -4.64 1.65
C GLY A 95 4.89 -5.69 0.55
N PRO A 96 4.36 -6.88 0.89
CA PRO A 96 3.95 -7.89 -0.09
C PRO A 96 3.04 -7.36 -1.20
N ILE A 97 2.05 -6.53 -0.86
CA ILE A 97 1.14 -5.93 -1.85
C ILE A 97 1.91 -5.03 -2.82
N LEU A 98 2.82 -4.18 -2.33
CA LEU A 98 3.65 -3.30 -3.15
C LEU A 98 4.74 -4.03 -3.96
N LYS A 99 4.99 -5.33 -3.72
CA LYS A 99 5.75 -6.16 -4.68
C LYS A 99 4.91 -6.56 -5.89
N TYR A 100 3.58 -6.54 -5.74
CA TYR A 100 2.62 -6.93 -6.75
C TYR A 100 2.06 -5.74 -7.54
N ILE A 101 1.87 -4.60 -6.87
CA ILE A 101 1.41 -3.34 -7.48
C ILE A 101 2.55 -2.33 -7.63
N ASN A 102 2.43 -1.42 -8.60
CA ASN A 102 3.42 -0.36 -8.76
C ASN A 102 3.25 0.72 -7.69
N VAL A 103 2.03 1.27 -7.59
CA VAL A 103 1.64 2.38 -6.72
C VAL A 103 0.20 2.13 -6.21
N PRO A 104 -0.15 2.52 -4.97
CA PRO A 104 -1.54 2.50 -4.50
C PRO A 104 -2.45 3.33 -5.40
N ARG A 105 -3.67 2.83 -5.64
CA ARG A 105 -4.66 3.52 -6.45
C ARG A 105 -5.52 4.43 -5.58
N PHE A 106 -5.91 5.58 -6.13
CA PHE A 106 -6.93 6.41 -5.50
C PHE A 106 -8.30 5.75 -5.63
N SER A 107 -8.99 5.61 -4.49
CA SER A 107 -10.36 5.13 -4.37
C SER A 107 -11.24 6.23 -3.75
N GLU A 108 -12.39 6.49 -4.36
CA GLU A 108 -13.37 7.47 -3.84
C GLU A 108 -14.02 6.95 -2.55
N ASP A 109 -14.19 5.63 -2.41
CA ASP A 109 -14.74 5.01 -1.21
C ASP A 109 -13.78 5.18 -0.03
N ASP A 110 -12.49 4.94 -0.23
CA ASP A 110 -11.47 5.12 0.80
C ASP A 110 -11.27 6.60 1.17
N TYR A 111 -11.33 7.49 0.16
CA TYR A 111 -11.34 8.94 0.40
C TYR A 111 -12.48 9.36 1.34
N ASN A 112 -13.71 8.89 1.06
CA ASN A 112 -14.88 9.18 1.88
C ASN A 112 -14.77 8.54 3.27
N LEU A 113 -14.22 7.32 3.35
CA LEU A 113 -14.02 6.65 4.63
C LEU A 113 -13.02 7.41 5.51
N TYR A 114 -11.90 7.88 4.96
CA TYR A 114 -10.97 8.74 5.69
C TYR A 114 -11.66 10.01 6.19
N PHE A 115 -12.43 10.67 5.33
CA PHE A 115 -13.18 11.86 5.71
C PHE A 115 -14.13 11.60 6.89
N ILE A 116 -14.94 10.54 6.83
CA ILE A 116 -15.89 10.17 7.90
C ILE A 116 -15.14 9.87 9.20
N LYS A 117 -14.08 9.07 9.13
CA LYS A 117 -13.31 8.67 10.31
C LYS A 117 -12.62 9.85 10.97
N ILE A 118 -11.96 10.71 10.19
CA ILE A 118 -11.28 11.89 10.74
C ILE A 118 -12.30 12.91 11.25
N SER A 119 -13.37 13.21 10.50
CA SER A 119 -14.38 14.19 10.92
C SER A 119 -15.10 13.79 12.20
N SER A 120 -15.27 12.48 12.46
CA SER A 120 -15.81 11.98 13.74
C SER A 120 -14.97 12.40 14.96
N THR A 121 -13.65 12.55 14.78
CA THR A 121 -12.73 13.00 15.85
C THR A 121 -12.43 14.50 15.76
N ARG A 122 -12.65 15.13 14.60
CA ARG A 122 -12.36 16.53 14.30
C ARG A 122 -13.56 17.15 13.58
N PRO A 123 -14.61 17.57 14.31
CA PRO A 123 -15.87 18.07 13.71
C PRO A 123 -15.71 19.29 12.78
N ASN A 124 -14.59 20.02 12.89
CA ASN A 124 -14.26 21.14 12.01
C ASN A 124 -13.88 20.70 10.57
N LEU A 125 -13.60 19.40 10.35
CA LEU A 125 -13.42 18.84 9.02
C LEU A 125 -14.81 18.57 8.44
N THR A 126 -15.31 19.52 7.64
CA THR A 126 -16.61 19.44 6.96
C THR A 126 -16.43 19.21 5.45
N GLU A 127 -17.48 18.75 4.77
CA GLU A 127 -17.49 18.62 3.31
C GLU A 127 -17.20 19.95 2.62
N GLU A 128 -17.73 21.07 3.13
CA GLU A 128 -17.46 22.40 2.58
C GLU A 128 -15.95 22.73 2.62
N ARG A 129 -15.27 22.36 3.71
CA ARG A 129 -13.81 22.56 3.85
C ARG A 129 -13.04 21.70 2.86
N LEU A 130 -13.41 20.44 2.68
CA LEU A 130 -12.80 19.55 1.68
C LEU A 130 -13.04 20.08 0.27
N HIS A 131 -14.29 20.44 -0.07
CA HIS A 131 -14.61 20.98 -1.38
C HIS A 131 -13.82 22.25 -1.71
N LYS A 132 -13.56 23.11 -0.71
CA LYS A 132 -12.67 24.27 -0.87
C LYS A 132 -11.21 23.89 -1.14
N ALA A 133 -10.73 22.80 -0.56
CA ALA A 133 -9.41 22.25 -0.88
C ALA A 133 -9.38 21.64 -2.29
N GLU A 134 -10.42 20.92 -2.69
CA GLU A 134 -10.57 20.30 -4.02
C GLU A 134 -10.56 21.32 -5.16
N LYS A 135 -11.05 22.55 -4.91
CA LYS A 135 -10.93 23.67 -5.88
C LYS A 135 -9.48 24.09 -6.18
N ARG A 136 -8.50 23.63 -5.39
CA ARG A 136 -7.10 24.09 -5.45
C ARG A 136 -6.10 22.96 -5.70
N MET A 137 -6.49 21.71 -5.47
CA MET A 137 -5.64 20.54 -5.66
C MET A 137 -6.50 19.32 -6.00
N LYS A 138 -5.89 18.33 -6.67
CA LYS A 138 -6.57 17.09 -7.04
C LYS A 138 -7.02 16.32 -5.80
N ARG A 139 -8.18 15.63 -5.88
CA ARG A 139 -8.68 14.77 -4.81
C ARG A 139 -7.67 13.71 -4.36
N GLY A 140 -6.97 13.07 -5.29
CA GLY A 140 -5.89 12.12 -4.95
C GLY A 140 -4.80 12.71 -4.05
N ARG A 141 -4.49 14.01 -4.21
CA ARG A 141 -3.53 14.70 -3.34
C ARG A 141 -4.09 14.96 -1.93
N ILE A 142 -5.39 15.24 -1.83
CA ILE A 142 -6.09 15.40 -0.55
C ILE A 142 -6.22 14.04 0.14
N HIS A 143 -6.55 12.98 -0.60
CA HIS A 143 -6.56 11.61 -0.13
C HIS A 143 -5.22 11.22 0.51
N GLN A 144 -4.10 11.47 -0.17
CA GLN A 144 -2.76 11.25 0.40
C GLN A 144 -2.55 12.00 1.74
N MET A 145 -3.05 13.24 1.86
CA MET A 145 -2.98 14.00 3.12
C MET A 145 -3.89 13.39 4.20
N LEU A 146 -5.09 12.96 3.84
CA LEU A 146 -6.03 12.31 4.77
C LEU A 146 -5.48 10.97 5.26
N GLN A 147 -4.84 10.18 4.39
CA GLN A 147 -4.17 8.93 4.73
C GLN A 147 -3.07 9.18 5.79
N ILE A 148 -2.20 10.18 5.58
CA ILE A 148 -1.18 10.58 6.58
C ILE A 148 -1.82 10.97 7.91
N ILE A 149 -2.85 11.83 7.87
CA ILE A 149 -3.55 12.31 9.06
C ILE A 149 -4.16 11.13 9.83
N TRP A 150 -4.84 10.22 9.13
CA TRP A 150 -5.46 9.06 9.75
C TRP A 150 -4.43 8.13 10.36
N MET A 151 -3.37 7.78 9.62
CA MET A 151 -2.29 6.92 10.13
C MET A 151 -1.68 7.51 11.41
N HIS A 152 -1.44 8.83 11.45
CA HIS A 152 -0.94 9.50 12.65
C HIS A 152 -1.89 9.42 13.85
N ILE A 153 -3.19 9.66 13.62
CA ILE A 153 -4.20 9.63 14.68
C ILE A 153 -4.37 8.21 15.22
N ASP A 154 -4.57 7.24 14.32
CA ASP A 154 -4.85 5.85 14.67
C ASP A 154 -3.63 5.18 15.33
N CYS A 155 -2.42 5.39 14.80
CA CYS A 155 -1.23 4.75 15.36
C CYS A 155 -0.91 5.25 16.77
N ARG A 156 -1.19 6.52 17.08
CA ARG A 156 -1.04 7.07 18.43
C ARG A 156 -2.05 6.51 19.42
N GLN A 157 -3.28 6.27 18.97
CA GLN A 157 -4.32 5.66 19.79
C GLN A 157 -4.05 4.18 20.09
N HIS A 158 -3.39 3.48 19.16
CA HIS A 158 -3.18 2.03 19.21
C HIS A 158 -1.73 1.60 19.44
N HIS A 159 -0.83 2.55 19.70
CA HIS A 159 0.59 2.31 19.99
C HIS A 159 1.34 1.50 18.91
N CYS A 160 1.00 1.69 17.64
CA CYS A 160 1.62 0.99 16.49
C CYS A 160 2.42 1.93 15.56
N THR A 161 3.02 2.99 16.12
CA THR A 161 3.71 4.05 15.38
C THR A 161 4.83 3.55 14.47
N GLU A 162 5.63 2.56 14.90
CA GLU A 162 6.75 2.04 14.11
C GLU A 162 6.27 1.32 12.84
N ALA A 163 5.32 0.39 12.98
CA ALA A 163 4.73 -0.32 11.85
C ALA A 163 4.00 0.62 10.88
N ALA A 164 3.28 1.62 11.41
CA ALA A 164 2.62 2.65 10.60
C ALA A 164 3.64 3.52 9.85
N SER A 165 4.74 3.93 10.51
CA SER A 165 5.83 4.69 9.89
C SER A 165 6.48 3.91 8.75
N ASP A 166 6.77 2.62 8.96
CA ASP A 166 7.34 1.75 7.95
C ASP A 166 6.41 1.51 6.76
N ALA A 167 5.11 1.34 7.01
CA ALA A 167 4.09 1.28 5.96
C ALA A 167 4.03 2.58 5.15
N LEU A 168 4.04 3.73 5.83
CA LEU A 168 4.01 5.04 5.18
C LEU A 168 5.27 5.24 4.32
N ARG A 169 6.45 4.85 4.81
CA ARG A 169 7.70 4.84 4.02
C ARG A 169 7.54 4.01 2.75
N LEU A 170 7.02 2.78 2.85
CA LEU A 170 6.84 1.89 1.71
C LEU A 170 5.90 2.50 0.65
N ILE A 171 4.75 3.01 1.09
CA ILE A 171 3.77 3.69 0.24
C ILE A 171 4.42 4.87 -0.50
N TRP A 172 5.10 5.76 0.21
CA TRP A 172 5.71 6.96 -0.40
C TRP A 172 6.99 6.68 -1.19
N CYS A 173 7.60 5.50 -1.03
CA CYS A 173 8.67 5.04 -1.91
C CYS A 173 8.14 4.53 -3.25
N SER A 174 6.85 4.21 -3.35
CA SER A 174 6.16 3.75 -4.55
C SER A 174 5.49 4.88 -5.36
N ILE A 175 5.04 5.95 -4.68
CA ILE A 175 4.33 7.08 -5.29
C ILE A 175 5.32 8.03 -6.01
N PRO A 176 5.16 8.28 -7.32
CA PRO A 176 6.05 9.16 -8.09
C PRO A 176 5.81 10.66 -7.82
N ASP A 177 4.70 11.01 -7.17
CA ASP A 177 4.34 12.40 -6.89
C ASP A 177 5.35 13.07 -5.94
N ALA A 178 5.44 14.40 -6.05
CA ALA A 178 6.20 15.23 -5.11
C ALA A 178 5.80 14.93 -3.65
N TYR A 179 6.75 15.02 -2.72
CA TYR A 179 6.43 14.94 -1.30
C TYR A 179 5.43 16.03 -0.90
N ILE A 180 4.60 15.72 0.10
CA ILE A 180 3.68 16.71 0.66
C ILE A 180 4.48 17.68 1.51
N SER A 181 4.38 18.97 1.22
CA SER A 181 5.05 19.98 2.03
C SER A 181 4.23 20.39 3.25
N PHE A 182 4.89 20.89 4.30
CA PHE A 182 4.17 21.41 5.46
C PHE A 182 3.23 22.56 5.09
N LYS A 183 3.61 23.40 4.12
CA LYS A 183 2.77 24.49 3.62
C LYS A 183 1.50 23.96 2.94
N GLU A 184 1.57 22.84 2.23
CA GLU A 184 0.39 22.20 1.63
C GLU A 184 -0.59 21.71 2.70
N ILE A 185 -0.12 20.88 3.66
CA ILE A 185 -0.97 20.37 4.75
C ILE A 185 -1.57 21.53 5.56
N LYS A 186 -0.73 22.49 5.95
CA LYS A 186 -1.18 23.67 6.70
C LYS A 186 -2.22 24.46 5.93
N ARG A 187 -2.08 24.61 4.61
CA ARG A 187 -3.05 25.36 3.79
C ARG A 187 -4.38 24.63 3.67
N ALA A 188 -4.36 23.31 3.52
CA ALA A 188 -5.57 22.50 3.40
C ALA A 188 -6.32 22.36 4.73
N PHE A 189 -5.60 22.19 5.84
CA PHE A 189 -6.18 21.80 7.12
C PHE A 189 -6.06 22.85 8.25
N ARG A 190 -5.65 24.09 7.94
CA ARG A 190 -5.66 25.20 8.92
C ARG A 190 -7.08 25.46 9.43
N GLY A 191 -7.20 25.56 10.75
CA GLY A 191 -8.46 25.80 11.45
C GLY A 191 -9.28 24.53 11.68
N ILE A 192 -8.86 23.40 11.09
CA ILE A 192 -9.39 22.07 11.41
C ILE A 192 -8.60 21.49 12.58
N PHE A 193 -7.27 21.58 12.48
CA PHE A 193 -6.33 21.16 13.51
C PHE A 193 -5.58 22.35 14.11
N ARG A 194 -5.06 22.19 15.33
CA ARG A 194 -4.16 23.17 15.95
C ARG A 194 -2.82 23.19 15.21
N ALA A 195 -2.11 24.30 15.26
CA ALA A 195 -0.84 24.45 14.53
C ALA A 195 0.22 23.42 14.98
N GLU A 196 0.32 23.17 16.29
CA GLU A 196 1.21 22.16 16.87
C GLU A 196 0.82 20.73 16.44
N GLU A 197 -0.47 20.45 16.37
CA GLU A 197 -0.97 19.14 15.93
C GLU A 197 -0.66 18.89 14.44
N LEU A 198 -0.86 19.90 13.58
CA LEU A 198 -0.45 19.81 12.17
C LEU A 198 1.06 19.61 12.03
N LYS A 199 1.85 20.24 12.90
CA LYS A 199 3.29 20.07 12.92
C LYS A 199 3.67 18.65 13.31
N ASN A 200 3.05 18.08 14.35
CA ASN A 200 3.25 16.69 14.76
C ASN A 200 2.84 15.67 13.69
N ILE A 201 1.73 15.90 12.99
CA ILE A 201 1.29 15.06 11.85
C ILE A 201 2.33 15.10 10.73
N TYR A 202 2.79 16.30 10.39
CA TYR A 202 3.79 16.48 9.35
C TYR A 202 5.15 15.90 9.74
N ASP A 203 5.58 16.05 10.99
CA ASP A 203 6.85 15.52 11.46
C ASP A 203 6.85 13.99 11.44
N PHE A 204 5.73 13.34 11.82
CA PHE A 204 5.54 11.90 11.65
C PHE A 204 5.71 11.46 10.19
N TYR A 205 5.09 12.19 9.25
CA TYR A 205 5.25 11.91 7.83
C TYR A 205 6.69 12.11 7.34
N ALA A 206 7.28 13.27 7.65
CA ALA A 206 8.62 13.65 7.21
C ALA A 206 9.68 12.67 7.73
N GLU A 207 9.54 12.21 8.97
CA GLU A 207 10.40 11.19 9.58
C GLU A 207 10.26 9.85 8.84
N ALA A 208 9.04 9.40 8.57
CA ALA A 208 8.79 8.15 7.84
C ALA A 208 9.39 8.15 6.43
N VAL A 209 9.29 9.27 5.71
CA VAL A 209 9.83 9.38 4.34
C VAL A 209 11.29 9.84 4.28
N GLY A 210 11.88 10.21 5.42
CA GLY A 210 13.25 10.70 5.54
C GLY A 210 13.50 12.07 4.92
N GLU A 211 12.44 12.85 4.66
CA GLU A 211 12.49 14.05 3.83
C GLU A 211 11.66 15.18 4.42
N PHE A 212 12.26 16.37 4.49
CA PHE A 212 11.64 17.56 5.06
C PHE A 212 11.71 18.70 4.06
N SER A 213 10.54 19.21 3.65
CA SER A 213 10.51 20.41 2.81
C SER A 213 9.40 21.37 3.21
N GLU A 214 9.75 22.65 3.28
CA GLU A 214 8.75 23.71 3.43
C GLU A 214 7.92 23.94 2.17
N SER A 215 8.40 23.51 1.00
CA SER A 215 7.77 23.76 -0.30
C SER A 215 7.65 22.49 -1.13
N VAL A 216 6.76 22.49 -2.11
CA VAL A 216 6.61 21.33 -2.99
C VAL A 216 7.83 21.24 -3.89
N GLN A 217 8.54 20.12 -3.84
CA GLN A 217 9.71 19.85 -4.66
C GLN A 217 9.49 18.55 -5.44
N PRO A 218 9.96 18.47 -6.70
CA PRO A 218 9.92 17.24 -7.45
C PRO A 218 10.75 16.15 -6.75
N ARG A 219 10.40 14.89 -7.00
CA ARG A 219 11.20 13.76 -6.52
C ARG A 219 12.57 13.74 -7.21
N SER A 220 13.56 13.13 -6.57
CA SER A 220 14.87 12.92 -7.19
C SER A 220 14.75 12.11 -8.47
N LEU A 221 15.68 12.31 -9.41
CA LEU A 221 15.72 11.52 -10.65
C LEU A 221 15.75 10.00 -10.34
N GLN A 222 16.52 9.60 -9.32
CA GLN A 222 16.61 8.20 -8.88
C GLN A 222 15.23 7.65 -8.48
N HIS A 223 14.42 8.44 -7.77
CA HIS A 223 13.07 8.04 -7.38
C HIS A 223 12.14 7.92 -8.60
N LEU A 224 12.19 8.89 -9.52
CA LEU A 224 11.40 8.82 -10.75
C LEU A 224 11.77 7.60 -11.60
N CYS A 225 13.06 7.29 -11.72
CA CYS A 225 13.54 6.07 -12.36
C CYS A 225 12.97 4.81 -11.68
N ARG A 226 12.91 4.79 -10.33
CA ARG A 226 12.30 3.68 -9.58
C ARG A 226 10.87 3.42 -10.04
N SER A 227 10.04 4.46 -10.05
CA SER A 227 8.63 4.35 -10.41
C SER A 227 8.44 3.93 -11.87
N ILE A 228 9.28 4.43 -12.79
CA ILE A 228 9.22 4.06 -14.22
C ILE A 228 9.59 2.58 -14.43
N ILE A 229 10.69 2.12 -13.82
CA ILE A 229 11.14 0.72 -13.95
C ILE A 229 10.08 -0.24 -13.39
N ARG A 230 9.56 0.06 -12.19
CA ARG A 230 8.51 -0.74 -11.55
C ARG A 230 7.20 -0.74 -12.36
N SER A 231 6.80 0.41 -12.92
CA SER A 231 5.63 0.50 -13.82
C SER A 231 5.83 -0.38 -15.06
N THR A 232 7.01 -0.27 -15.69
CA THR A 232 7.35 -1.03 -16.90
C THR A 232 7.28 -2.53 -16.64
N LEU A 233 7.86 -3.02 -15.55
CA LEU A 233 7.78 -4.44 -15.17
C LEU A 233 6.33 -4.89 -14.99
N ARG A 234 5.53 -4.09 -14.28
CA ARG A 234 4.11 -4.38 -14.05
C ARG A 234 3.30 -4.41 -15.35
N GLU A 235 3.46 -3.41 -16.21
CA GLU A 235 2.78 -3.28 -17.51
C GLU A 235 3.09 -4.49 -18.41
N ASN A 236 4.34 -4.95 -18.40
CA ASN A 236 4.77 -6.15 -19.13
C ASN A 236 4.34 -7.47 -18.47
N GLN A 237 3.49 -7.42 -17.44
CA GLN A 237 3.06 -8.59 -16.70
C GLN A 237 4.24 -9.40 -16.14
N ILE A 238 5.28 -8.74 -15.66
CA ILE A 238 6.38 -9.34 -14.90
C ILE A 238 6.20 -9.01 -13.40
N TRP A 239 6.35 -10.02 -12.53
CA TRP A 239 6.33 -9.77 -11.08
C TRP A 239 7.58 -8.98 -10.70
N ILE A 240 7.45 -7.85 -9.98
CA ILE A 240 8.54 -6.88 -9.81
C ILE A 240 9.80 -7.54 -9.24
N PRO A 241 9.77 -8.28 -8.11
CA PRO A 241 10.98 -8.91 -7.58
C PRO A 241 11.63 -9.89 -8.55
N GLU A 242 10.84 -10.65 -9.30
CA GLU A 242 11.36 -11.63 -10.28
C GLU A 242 11.95 -10.94 -11.50
N GLY A 243 11.27 -9.93 -12.04
CA GLY A 243 11.78 -9.13 -13.14
C GLY A 243 13.10 -8.45 -12.80
N LEU A 244 13.22 -7.92 -11.58
CA LEU A 244 14.46 -7.31 -11.10
C LEU A 244 15.61 -8.32 -10.99
N ARG A 245 15.36 -9.53 -10.46
CA ARG A 245 16.38 -10.59 -10.42
C ARG A 245 16.94 -10.95 -11.79
N GLN A 246 16.12 -10.83 -12.84
CA GLN A 246 16.52 -11.13 -14.22
C GLN A 246 17.32 -9.98 -14.90
N THR A 247 17.32 -8.78 -14.33
CA THR A 247 18.03 -7.61 -14.91
C THR A 247 19.53 -7.56 -14.62
N CYS A 248 20.06 -8.48 -13.81
CA CYS A 248 21.47 -8.51 -13.38
C CYS A 248 21.96 -7.18 -12.76
N LEU A 249 21.06 -6.40 -12.15
CA LEU A 249 21.42 -5.15 -11.47
C LEU A 249 22.23 -5.41 -10.19
N PRO A 250 23.08 -4.47 -9.76
CA PRO A 250 23.70 -4.52 -8.45
C PRO A 250 22.66 -4.67 -7.33
N LYS A 251 22.96 -5.48 -6.31
CA LYS A 251 22.04 -5.77 -5.18
C LYS A 251 21.46 -4.51 -4.53
N ALA A 252 22.26 -3.45 -4.38
CA ALA A 252 21.79 -2.19 -3.81
C ALA A 252 20.69 -1.52 -4.66
N ILE A 253 20.79 -1.62 -5.99
CA ILE A 253 19.77 -1.11 -6.92
C ILE A 253 18.54 -2.01 -6.91
N GLU A 254 18.73 -3.33 -6.85
CA GLU A 254 17.64 -4.30 -6.70
C GLU A 254 16.81 -4.05 -5.43
N SER A 255 17.47 -3.95 -4.26
CA SER A 255 16.82 -3.61 -2.98
C SER A 255 16.10 -2.26 -3.03
N PHE A 256 16.72 -1.25 -3.66
CA PHE A 256 16.10 0.05 -3.87
C PHE A 256 14.82 -0.03 -4.73
N LEU A 257 14.79 -0.86 -5.77
CA LEU A 257 13.63 -1.07 -6.64
C LEU A 257 12.56 -1.94 -5.97
N ASN A 258 12.95 -2.85 -5.06
CA ASN A 258 12.07 -3.67 -4.22
C ASN A 258 11.51 -2.93 -2.99
N LEU A 259 11.83 -1.64 -2.80
CA LEU A 259 11.39 -0.81 -1.66
C LEU A 259 11.94 -1.29 -0.29
N GLU A 260 12.97 -2.12 -0.31
CA GLU A 260 13.62 -2.63 0.89
C GLU A 260 14.33 -1.49 1.63
N LYS A 261 14.47 -1.63 2.96
CA LYS A 261 15.33 -0.74 3.73
C LYS A 261 16.77 -1.05 3.29
N VAL A 262 17.35 -0.15 2.50
CA VAL A 262 18.79 -0.19 2.25
C VAL A 262 19.45 0.19 3.56
N PHE A 263 19.95 -0.79 4.30
CA PHE A 263 20.93 -0.53 5.34
C PHE A 263 22.18 -0.02 4.61
N CYS A 264 22.28 1.30 4.45
CA CYS A 264 23.54 1.91 4.04
C CYS A 264 24.55 1.59 5.14
N THR A 265 25.29 0.49 5.00
CA THR A 265 26.63 0.44 5.57
C THR A 265 27.38 1.59 4.90
N SER A 266 27.81 2.53 5.73
CA SER A 266 28.41 3.82 5.38
C SER A 266 29.32 3.75 4.15
N ASN A 267 29.13 4.69 3.21
CA ASN A 267 30.08 5.12 2.17
C ASN A 267 30.48 4.15 1.05
N GLU A 268 29.60 3.88 0.07
CA GLU A 268 30.05 3.38 -1.26
C GLU A 268 29.48 4.11 -2.49
N PHE A 269 28.68 5.16 -2.35
CA PHE A 269 28.22 5.96 -3.51
C PHE A 269 28.86 7.34 -3.58
N ALA A 270 30.19 7.36 -3.60
CA ALA A 270 30.98 8.46 -4.14
C ALA A 270 31.73 7.94 -5.38
N LEU A 271 31.07 8.00 -6.53
CA LEU A 271 31.67 8.02 -7.86
C LEU A 271 30.97 9.09 -8.70
#